data_AF-A0AAU9NGP1-F1
#
_entry.id   AF-A0AAU9NGP1-F1
#
_cell.length_a   1.000
_cell.length_b   1.000
_cell.length_c   1.000
_cell.angle_alpha   90.00
_cell.angle_beta   90.00
_cell.angle_gamma   90.00
#
_symmetry.space_group_name_H-M   'P 1'
#
loop_
_entity.id
_entity.type
_entity.pdbx_description
1 polymer ?
#
loop_
_entity_poly.entity_id
_entity_poly.type
_entity_poly.pdbx_seq_one_letter_code
_entity_poly.pdbx_strand_id
1 'polypeptide(L)' 'MSKMWKKMSVVWWLLVAVLVAFSIEEVQSDTSDHKYKSGDEVPIYANKVGPFHNPSETYRFFDLPFCLPAHLKGET' A
#
# COMPACT_ATOMS: atom_id res chain seq x y z
N MET A 1 9.36 42.09 34.66
CA MET A 1 9.87 41.51 33.39
C MET A 1 9.98 39.99 33.42
N SER A 2 10.60 39.41 34.46
CA SER A 2 10.75 37.94 34.64
C SER A 2 9.44 37.13 34.66
N LYS A 3 8.37 37.68 35.24
CA LYS A 3 7.05 37.01 35.33
C LYS A 3 6.36 36.84 33.97
N MET A 4 6.61 37.76 33.04
CA MET A 4 6.03 37.75 31.69
C MET A 4 6.75 36.74 30.79
N TRP A 5 8.07 36.61 30.96
CA TRP A 5 8.88 35.59 30.27
C TRP A 5 8.46 34.17 30.64
N LYS A 6 8.21 33.92 31.94
CA LYS A 6 7.75 32.60 32.40
C LYS A 6 6.40 32.21 31.77
N LYS A 7 5.46 33.15 31.66
CA LYS A 7 4.17 32.91 31.01
C LYS A 7 4.33 32.61 29.51
N MET A 8 5.15 33.38 28.81
CA MET A 8 5.44 33.17 27.38
C MET A 8 6.08 31.79 27.14
N SER A 9 7.01 31.40 28.02
CA SER A 9 7.68 30.11 27.95
C SER A 9 6.72 28.94 28.20
N VAL A 10 5.82 29.06 29.18
CA VAL A 10 4.80 28.02 29.44
C VAL A 10 3.84 27.88 28.26
N VAL A 11 3.37 28.98 27.68
CA VAL A 11 2.49 28.95 26.49
C VAL A 11 3.20 28.29 25.32
N TRP A 12 4.48 28.59 25.10
CA TRP A 12 5.29 27.96 24.07
C TRP A 12 5.40 26.45 24.25
N TRP A 13 5.71 25.99 25.46
CA TRP A 13 5.77 24.56 25.77
C TRP A 13 4.43 23.86 25.59
N LEU A 14 3.31 24.51 25.94
CA LEU A 14 1.97 23.99 25.68
C LEU A 14 1.68 23.87 24.18
N LEU A 15 2.04 24.86 23.38
CA LEU A 15 1.86 24.82 21.92
C LEU A 15 2.71 23.70 21.30
N VAL A 16 3.96 23.53 21.72
CA VAL A 16 4.82 22.44 21.26
C VAL A 16 4.24 21.07 21.65
N ALA A 17 3.76 20.90 22.89
CA ALA A 17 3.15 19.65 23.34
C ALA A 17 1.89 19.30 22.53
N VAL A 18 1.06 20.29 22.21
CA VAL A 18 -0.13 20.11 21.38
C VAL A 18 0.25 19.70 19.95
N LEU A 19 1.24 20.35 19.33
CA LEU A 19 1.71 19.99 17.99
C LEU A 19 2.29 18.58 17.92
N VAL A 20 3.03 18.15 18.95
CA VAL A 20 3.56 16.79 19.06
C VAL A 20 2.44 15.77 19.19
N ALA A 21 1.39 16.05 19.97
CA ALA A 21 0.25 15.15 20.15
C ALA A 21 -0.55 14.92 18.85
N PHE A 22 -0.64 15.93 17.97
CA PHE A 22 -1.32 15.81 16.68
C PHE A 22 -0.48 15.14 15.58
N SER A 23 0.81 14.92 15.81
CA SER A 23 1.73 14.34 14.81
C SER A 23 1.90 12.82 14.95
N ILE A 24 1.19 12.18 15.89
CA ILE A 24 1.27 10.74 16.14
C ILE A 24 0.20 10.04 15.29
N GLU A 25 0.37 10.02 13.98
CA GLU A 25 -0.29 9.05 13.13
C GLU A 25 0.69 7.91 12.86
N GLU A 26 0.41 6.74 13.45
CA GLU A 26 1.20 5.54 13.22
C GLU A 26 0.85 4.95 11.85
N VAL A 27 1.52 5.44 10.80
CA VAL A 27 1.40 4.85 9.46
C VAL A 27 2.26 3.59 9.42
N GLN A 28 1.65 2.43 9.69
CA GLN A 28 2.28 1.15 9.44
C GLN A 28 2.14 0.78 7.96
N SER A 29 3.23 0.95 7.21
CA SER A 29 3.42 0.28 5.92
C SER A 29 4.29 -0.94 6.18
N ASP A 30 3.67 -2.10 6.39
CA ASP A 30 4.42 -3.35 6.50
C ASP A 30 4.54 -4.02 5.14
N THR A 31 5.77 -4.29 4.69
CA THR A 31 6.09 -5.03 3.46
C THR A 31 6.16 -6.55 3.70
N SER A 32 6.15 -6.97 4.97
CA SER A 32 6.53 -8.32 5.38
C SER A 32 5.33 -9.26 5.58
N ASP A 33 4.18 -8.78 6.05
CA ASP A 33 2.98 -9.59 6.34
C ASP A 33 1.81 -9.35 5.37
N HIS A 34 2.10 -9.14 4.08
CA HIS A 34 1.09 -9.13 3.00
C HIS A 34 0.53 -10.52 2.66
N LYS A 35 0.16 -11.31 3.67
CA LYS A 35 -0.47 -12.61 3.43
C LYS A 35 -1.95 -12.39 3.16
N TYR A 36 -2.36 -12.64 1.92
CA TYR A 36 -3.77 -12.71 1.56
C TYR A 36 -4.46 -13.77 2.42
N LYS A 37 -5.61 -13.40 3.00
CA LYS A 37 -6.50 -14.34 3.68
C LYS A 37 -7.34 -15.08 2.65
N SER A 38 -7.97 -16.18 3.09
CA SER A 38 -8.91 -16.89 2.22
C SER A 38 -10.09 -15.98 1.87
N GLY A 39 -10.32 -15.78 0.57
CA GLY A 39 -11.37 -14.91 0.04
C GLY A 39 -10.93 -13.48 -0.27
N ASP A 40 -9.70 -13.08 0.06
CA ASP A 40 -9.17 -11.76 -0.32
C ASP A 40 -8.94 -11.68 -1.83
N GLU A 41 -9.23 -10.52 -2.43
CA GLU A 41 -8.90 -10.26 -3.82
C GLU A 41 -7.39 -10.07 -3.99
N VAL A 42 -6.80 -10.89 -4.84
CA VAL A 42 -5.37 -10.84 -5.16
C VAL A 42 -5.19 -10.18 -6.53
N PRO A 43 -4.64 -8.96 -6.62
CA PRO A 43 -4.33 -8.34 -7.90
C PRO A 43 -3.18 -9.11 -8.57
N ILE A 44 -3.45 -9.73 -9.73
CA ILE A 44 -2.44 -10.39 -10.54
C ILE A 44 -2.09 -9.51 -11.74
N TYR A 45 -0.83 -9.06 -11.79
CA TYR A 45 -0.28 -8.35 -12.94
C TYR A 45 0.50 -9.33 -13.81
N ALA A 46 -0.15 -9.81 -14.87
CA ALA A 46 0.48 -10.70 -15.84
C ALA A 46 0.57 -9.99 -17.20
N ASN A 47 1.76 -10.03 -17.81
CA ASN A 47 1.97 -9.46 -19.13
C ASN A 47 1.93 -10.55 -20.20
N LYS A 48 2.97 -11.39 -20.24
CA LYS A 48 3.20 -12.37 -21.29
C LYS A 48 3.82 -13.64 -20.73
N VAL A 49 3.50 -14.78 -21.33
CA VAL A 49 4.10 -16.08 -21.02
C VAL A 49 4.50 -16.80 -22.30
N GLY A 50 5.55 -17.61 -22.21
CA GLY A 50 6.06 -18.39 -23.34
C GLY A 50 6.70 -19.70 -22.85
N PRO A 51 6.81 -20.72 -23.71
CA PRO A 51 7.48 -21.97 -23.38
C PRO A 51 8.98 -21.74 -23.14
N PHE A 52 9.56 -22.39 -22.13
CA PHE A 52 11.00 -22.28 -21.82
C PHE A 52 11.90 -22.70 -22.99
N HIS A 53 11.49 -23.72 -23.74
CA HIS A 53 12.22 -24.24 -24.90
C HIS A 53 11.95 -23.49 -26.21
N ASN A 54 11.03 -22.51 -26.22
CA ASN A 54 10.76 -21.69 -27.41
C ASN A 54 10.55 -20.21 -27.03
N PRO A 55 11.63 -19.48 -26.69
CA PRO A 55 11.54 -18.09 -26.24
C PRO A 55 11.04 -17.11 -27.32
N SER A 56 10.92 -17.55 -28.58
CA SER A 56 10.29 -16.77 -29.66
C SER A 56 8.76 -16.77 -29.59
N GLU A 57 8.16 -17.72 -28.88
CA GLU A 57 6.73 -17.86 -28.73
C GLU A 57 6.28 -17.11 -27.47
N THR A 58 5.30 -16.23 -27.63
CA THR A 58 4.86 -15.36 -26.54
C THR A 58 3.37 -15.06 -26.67
N TYR A 59 2.61 -15.46 -25.66
CA TYR A 59 1.16 -15.23 -25.58
C TYR A 59 0.85 -14.26 -24.44
N ARG A 60 -0.30 -13.59 -24.52
CA ARG A 60 -0.84 -12.89 -23.36
C ARG A 60 -1.31 -13.94 -22.36
N PHE A 61 -1.09 -13.67 -21.08
CA PHE A 61 -1.43 -14.63 -20.02
C PHE A 61 -2.91 -15.04 -20.04
N PHE A 62 -3.81 -14.09 -20.30
CA PHE A 62 -5.26 -14.31 -20.27
C PHE A 62 -5.84 -14.94 -21.54
N ASP A 63 -5.04 -15.13 -22.61
CA ASP A 63 -5.49 -15.84 -23.82
C ASP A 63 -5.45 -17.37 -23.65
N LEU A 64 -4.70 -17.84 -22.66
CA LEU A 64 -4.52 -19.26 -22.35
C LEU A 64 -5.64 -19.76 -21.43
N PRO A 65 -5.88 -21.09 -21.34
CA PRO A 65 -6.93 -21.68 -20.52
C PRO A 65 -6.61 -21.67 -19.01
N PHE A 66 -6.03 -20.58 -18.51
CA PHE A 66 -5.81 -20.33 -17.08
C PHE A 66 -7.03 -19.64 -16.46
N CYS A 67 -7.01 -19.50 -15.12
CA CYS A 67 -8.06 -18.79 -14.40
C CYS A 67 -8.07 -17.31 -14.80
N LEU A 68 -9.10 -16.90 -15.55
CA LEU A 68 -9.36 -15.49 -15.84
C LEU A 68 -9.89 -14.78 -14.58
N PRO A 69 -9.47 -13.53 -14.33
CA PRO A 69 -10.07 -12.66 -13.34
C PRO A 69 -11.59 -12.54 -13.55
N ALA A 70 -12.36 -12.46 -12.47
CA ALA A 70 -13.82 -12.39 -12.52
C ALA A 70 -14.33 -11.25 -13.42
N HIS A 71 -13.64 -10.10 -13.42
CA HIS A 71 -13.97 -8.94 -14.24
C HIS A 71 -13.84 -9.20 -15.76
N LEU A 72 -13.00 -10.15 -16.19
CA LEU A 72 -12.75 -10.44 -17.61
C LEU A 72 -13.64 -11.58 -18.16
N LYS A 73 -14.42 -12.24 -17.29
CA LYS A 73 -15.24 -13.42 -17.66
C LYS A 73 -16.49 -13.10 -18.49
N GLY A 74 -16.83 -11.82 -18.66
CA GLY A 74 -18.03 -11.35 -19.38
C GLY A 74 -17.77 -10.69 -20.74
N GLU A 75 -16.51 -10.62 -21.18
CA GLU A 75 -16.11 -9.96 -22.44
C GLU A 75 -15.84 -10.99 -23.55
N THR A 76 -16.63 -12.07 -23.60
CA THR A 76 -16.61 -13.08 -24.67
C THR A 76 -17.95 -13.16 -25.36
#